data_AF-A0A562UM89-F1
#
_entry.id   AF-A0A562UM89-F1
#
_cell.length_a   1.000
_cell.length_b   1.000
_cell.length_c   1.000
_cell.angle_alpha   90.00
_cell.angle_beta   90.00
_cell.angle_gamma   90.00
#
_symmetry.space_group_name_H-M   'P 1'
#
loop_
_entity.id
_entity.type
_entity.pdbx_description
1 polymer ?
#
loop_
_entity_poly.entity_id
_entity_poly.type
_entity_poly.pdbx_seq_one_letter_code
_entity_poly.pdbx_strand_id
1 'polypeptide(L)'
;MKQPRTNIWYVQSAASQDIPPPYYFPDVSVHAFVFEANVKAVQEYCDRFLNLGSKQERGFEYRAVPYWPYATLLFLNYPVMISAKKSELSVEEPNEGLPHGGMAFGHSRYEVPYSDRGIMRQREVFVAMPVIRYGLGAKGLVTESELEWIIPWIVVNKPWSCVCGREMLGLGKLLAGIDIDQGFFPDSFEGQVRMPGWKDERQGEMQGHYKFMKVSTGPILPTFRTSHSPEKSIETLLANSPVRWGMENMTGLSNFIDYASLGVIPTAMRTIGLKQYRDAGRPDKAIYQALVSCRSKYSNVRDLQLYDEGDVTIEFNRMGSFSNAIDTILGQPEAGQLSHFPGMPESEPATGRKVSVKAGLRFHADINYDKMSIVHEFPINPEGGTNSRPTTGDLTARWFRPFKGFFGRRPLP
;
A
#
# COMPACT_ATOMS: atom_id res chain seq x y z
N MET A 1 27.64 21.35 -13.32
CA MET A 1 28.20 21.03 -11.99
C MET A 1 27.14 20.28 -11.19
N LYS A 2 27.37 19.02 -10.81
CA LYS A 2 26.50 18.37 -9.81
C LYS A 2 26.82 19.01 -8.47
N GLN A 3 25.85 19.65 -7.83
CA GLN A 3 26.04 20.08 -6.43
C GLN A 3 26.50 18.85 -5.63
N PRO A 4 27.57 18.97 -4.82
CA PRO A 4 27.94 17.88 -3.93
C PRO A 4 26.72 17.55 -3.07
N ARG A 5 26.35 16.27 -3.02
CA ARG A 5 25.33 15.80 -2.07
C ARG A 5 25.91 16.04 -0.69
N THR A 6 25.54 17.17 -0.07
CA THR A 6 25.70 17.31 1.36
C THR A 6 24.81 16.23 1.98
N ASN A 7 25.40 15.33 2.76
CA ASN A 7 24.63 14.35 3.51
C ASN A 7 23.78 15.14 4.52
N ILE A 8 22.51 15.35 4.17
CA ILE A 8 21.52 15.92 5.08
C ILE A 8 21.01 14.75 5.92
N TRP A 9 21.37 14.75 7.19
CA TRP A 9 20.97 13.72 8.15
C TRP A 9 19.55 13.98 8.66
N TYR A 10 18.81 12.90 8.89
CA TYR A 10 17.55 12.98 9.64
C TYR A 10 17.86 13.21 11.11
N VAL A 11 17.30 14.26 11.70
CA VAL A 11 17.47 14.55 13.13
C VAL A 11 16.28 13.95 13.87
N GLN A 12 16.54 12.92 14.67
CA GLN A 12 15.51 12.20 15.40
C GLN A 12 15.34 12.75 16.82
N SER A 13 14.09 12.80 17.30
CA SER A 13 13.79 13.16 18.68
C SER A 13 13.91 11.94 19.59
N ALA A 14 14.32 12.11 20.85
CA ALA A 14 14.29 11.02 21.82
C ALA A 14 12.87 10.48 22.08
N ALA A 15 11.83 11.28 21.78
CA ALA A 15 10.42 10.91 21.91
C ALA A 15 9.76 10.59 20.56
N SER A 16 10.56 10.33 19.52
CA SER A 16 10.09 9.96 18.19
C SER A 16 9.20 8.71 18.23
N GLN A 17 8.03 8.80 17.61
CA GLN A 17 7.12 7.66 17.42
C GLN A 17 7.47 6.86 16.17
N ASP A 18 8.38 7.36 15.33
CA ASP A 18 8.86 6.69 14.14
C ASP A 18 9.92 5.65 14.50
N ILE A 19 9.74 4.44 13.95
CA ILE A 19 10.68 3.34 14.08
C ILE A 19 11.17 3.03 12.68
N PRO A 20 12.48 3.03 12.40
CA PRO A 20 12.95 2.86 11.05
C PRO A 20 12.78 1.43 10.52
N PRO A 21 12.66 1.29 9.19
CA PRO A 21 12.72 0.00 8.50
C PRO A 21 14.16 -0.55 8.47
N PRO A 22 14.35 -1.85 8.13
CA PRO A 22 13.34 -2.83 7.69
C PRO A 22 12.44 -3.33 8.82
N TYR A 23 11.22 -3.76 8.46
CA TYR A 23 10.29 -4.36 9.41
C TYR A 23 10.09 -5.83 9.09
N TYR A 24 10.13 -6.66 10.12
CA TYR A 24 9.76 -8.07 10.07
C TYR A 24 8.57 -8.33 10.99
N PHE A 25 7.57 -9.00 10.44
CA PHE A 25 6.34 -9.35 11.11
C PHE A 25 6.15 -10.87 11.03
N PRO A 26 6.58 -11.63 12.04
CA PRO A 26 6.31 -13.05 12.04
C PRO A 26 4.85 -13.32 12.39
N ASP A 27 4.32 -14.42 11.85
CA ASP A 27 3.02 -14.98 12.22
C ASP A 27 1.83 -14.02 12.11
N VAL A 28 1.77 -13.27 11.02
CA VAL A 28 0.66 -12.36 10.74
C VAL A 28 -0.56 -13.18 10.34
N SER A 29 -1.67 -13.00 11.06
CA SER A 29 -2.96 -13.53 10.63
C SER A 29 -3.56 -12.59 9.60
N VAL A 30 -3.92 -13.13 8.44
CA VAL A 30 -4.45 -12.37 7.30
C VAL A 30 -5.83 -12.91 6.93
N HIS A 31 -6.81 -12.02 6.89
CA HIS A 31 -8.10 -12.27 6.23
C HIS A 31 -8.18 -11.37 5.00
N ALA A 32 -8.30 -11.96 3.82
CA ALA A 32 -8.36 -11.22 2.57
C ALA A 32 -9.69 -11.48 1.85
N PHE A 33 -10.29 -10.42 1.33
CA PHE A 33 -11.55 -10.47 0.62
C PHE A 33 -11.42 -9.73 -0.70
N VAL A 34 -11.73 -10.43 -1.79
CA VAL A 34 -11.64 -9.92 -3.15
C VAL A 34 -13.03 -9.53 -3.62
N PHE A 35 -13.19 -8.31 -4.14
CA PHE A 35 -14.47 -7.81 -4.66
C PHE A 35 -14.25 -6.93 -5.90
N GLU A 36 -15.30 -6.73 -6.70
CA GLU A 36 -15.24 -5.91 -7.91
C GLU A 36 -15.04 -4.42 -7.56
N ALA A 37 -14.11 -3.80 -8.29
CA ALA A 37 -13.82 -2.38 -8.24
C ALA A 37 -14.25 -1.70 -9.53
N ASN A 38 -14.55 -0.41 -9.41
CA ASN A 38 -14.79 0.46 -10.54
C ASN A 38 -13.44 0.91 -11.14
N VAL A 39 -13.04 0.29 -12.25
CA VAL A 39 -11.76 0.58 -12.95
C VAL A 39 -11.63 2.06 -13.31
N LYS A 40 -12.74 2.73 -13.66
CA LYS A 40 -12.74 4.18 -13.98
C LYS A 40 -12.41 5.01 -12.74
N ALA A 41 -13.02 4.73 -11.59
CA ALA A 41 -12.72 5.41 -10.34
C ALA A 41 -11.26 5.20 -9.90
N VAL A 42 -10.73 3.99 -10.12
CA VAL A 42 -9.32 3.67 -9.86
C VAL A 42 -8.39 4.44 -10.80
N GLN A 43 -8.76 4.58 -12.07
CA GLN A 43 -8.02 5.42 -13.01
C GLN A 43 -8.04 6.90 -12.60
N GLU A 44 -9.20 7.41 -12.17
CA GLU A 44 -9.33 8.78 -11.65
C GLU A 44 -8.44 9.00 -10.41
N TYR A 45 -8.29 8.00 -9.55
CA TYR A 45 -7.32 8.02 -8.46
C TYR A 45 -5.88 8.12 -8.96
N CYS A 46 -5.48 7.26 -9.91
CA CYS A 46 -4.16 7.33 -10.53
C CYS A 46 -3.90 8.73 -11.12
N ASP A 47 -4.88 9.29 -11.82
CA ASP A 47 -4.76 10.59 -12.46
C ASP A 47 -4.63 11.72 -11.43
N ARG A 48 -5.38 11.64 -10.32
CA ARG A 48 -5.38 12.64 -9.26
C ARG A 48 -4.15 12.57 -8.35
N PHE A 49 -3.61 11.38 -8.07
CA PHE A 49 -2.60 11.20 -7.01
C PHE A 49 -1.25 10.69 -7.51
N LEU A 50 -1.18 9.99 -8.65
CA LEU A 50 0.06 9.38 -9.15
C LEU A 50 0.58 10.04 -10.43
N ASN A 51 -0.31 10.58 -11.26
CA ASN A 51 0.02 11.22 -12.54
C ASN A 51 0.08 12.75 -12.42
N LEU A 52 0.70 13.27 -11.35
CA LEU A 52 0.82 14.72 -11.10
C LEU A 52 1.78 15.43 -12.09
N GLY A 53 1.33 16.52 -12.73
CA GLY A 53 2.12 17.27 -13.74
C GLY A 53 1.90 16.82 -15.19
N SER A 54 2.82 17.08 -16.11
CA SER A 54 2.75 16.53 -17.47
C SER A 54 3.41 15.16 -17.59
N LYS A 55 2.93 14.34 -18.55
CA LYS A 55 3.49 13.01 -18.82
C LYS A 55 4.96 13.08 -19.26
N GLN A 56 5.34 14.12 -20.00
CA GLN A 56 6.68 14.37 -20.48
C GLN A 56 7.68 14.66 -19.34
N GLU A 57 7.28 15.45 -18.35
CA GLU A 57 8.11 15.76 -17.18
C GLU A 57 8.34 14.55 -16.27
N ARG A 58 7.28 13.75 -16.05
CA ARG A 58 7.37 12.55 -15.22
C ARG A 58 8.14 11.41 -15.89
N GLY A 59 7.99 11.27 -17.21
CA GLY A 59 8.52 10.13 -17.97
C GLY A 59 7.78 8.82 -17.73
N PHE A 60 6.61 8.84 -17.07
CA PHE A 60 5.76 7.66 -16.86
C PHE A 60 4.29 8.03 -16.70
N GLU A 61 3.44 7.02 -16.75
CA GLU A 61 2.01 7.12 -16.48
C GLU A 61 1.49 5.86 -15.78
N TYR A 62 0.73 6.04 -14.70
CA TYR A 62 0.00 4.99 -14.02
C TYR A 62 -1.36 4.76 -14.65
N ARG A 63 -1.72 3.50 -14.86
CA ARG A 63 -3.04 3.08 -15.33
C ARG A 63 -3.62 2.00 -14.43
N ALA A 64 -4.93 2.06 -14.21
CA ALA A 64 -5.67 0.93 -13.64
C ALA A 64 -5.54 -0.30 -14.55
N VAL A 65 -5.56 -1.51 -13.98
CA VAL A 65 -5.46 -2.76 -14.76
C VAL A 65 -6.86 -3.16 -15.25
N PRO A 66 -7.22 -2.95 -16.53
CA PRO A 66 -8.60 -3.10 -16.98
C PRO A 66 -9.09 -4.56 -16.99
N TYR A 67 -8.18 -5.51 -17.13
CA TYR A 67 -8.47 -6.95 -17.14
C TYR A 67 -8.41 -7.59 -15.74
N TRP A 68 -8.09 -6.81 -14.70
CA TRP A 68 -8.17 -7.23 -13.30
C TRP A 68 -8.95 -6.18 -12.48
N PRO A 69 -10.29 -6.12 -12.64
CA PRO A 69 -11.13 -5.11 -12.02
C PRO A 69 -11.44 -5.44 -10.55
N TYR A 70 -10.49 -5.99 -9.79
CA TYR A 70 -10.71 -6.47 -8.43
C TYR A 70 -9.86 -5.73 -7.41
N ALA A 71 -10.51 -5.41 -6.30
CA ALA A 71 -9.92 -4.93 -5.07
C ALA A 71 -9.69 -6.07 -4.09
N THR A 72 -8.63 -5.96 -3.30
CA THR A 72 -8.43 -6.84 -2.15
C THR A 72 -8.50 -6.02 -0.88
N LEU A 73 -9.50 -6.28 -0.04
CA LEU A 73 -9.57 -5.82 1.34
C LEU A 73 -8.81 -6.81 2.21
N LEU A 74 -7.86 -6.32 3.02
CA LEU A 74 -7.11 -7.15 3.95
C LEU A 74 -7.33 -6.67 5.38
N PHE A 75 -7.61 -7.60 6.29
CA PHE A 75 -7.47 -7.43 7.72
C PHE A 75 -6.24 -8.21 8.18
N LEU A 76 -5.31 -7.50 8.81
CA LEU A 76 -4.06 -8.06 9.30
C LEU A 76 -3.97 -7.87 10.80
N ASN A 77 -3.67 -8.97 11.49
CA ASN A 77 -3.32 -8.95 12.91
C ASN A 77 -1.85 -9.31 13.05
N TYR A 78 -1.05 -8.34 13.47
CA TYR A 78 0.39 -8.47 13.68
C TYR A 78 0.66 -8.75 15.17
N PRO A 79 0.91 -10.01 15.58
CA PRO A 79 1.18 -10.34 16.97
C PRO A 79 2.57 -9.87 17.43
N VAL A 80 3.45 -9.61 16.47
CA VAL A 80 4.83 -9.19 16.65
C VAL A 80 5.23 -8.30 15.48
N MET A 81 5.87 -7.17 15.78
CA MET A 81 6.65 -6.39 14.84
C MET A 81 8.05 -6.20 15.42
N ILE A 82 9.04 -6.51 14.60
CA ILE A 82 10.46 -6.34 14.87
C ILE A 82 10.99 -5.33 13.86
N SER A 83 11.52 -4.20 14.34
CA SER A 83 12.35 -3.34 13.50
C SER A 83 13.73 -3.95 13.45
N ALA A 84 14.15 -4.43 12.29
CA ALA A 84 15.41 -5.14 12.20
C ALA A 84 16.58 -4.18 12.12
N LYS A 85 17.69 -4.58 12.74
CA LYS A 85 19.02 -4.03 12.42
C LYS A 85 19.28 -4.42 10.97
N LYS A 86 19.55 -3.44 10.10
CA LYS A 86 20.16 -3.77 8.81
C LYS A 86 21.46 -4.50 9.17
N SER A 87 21.53 -5.79 8.86
CA SER A 87 22.77 -6.54 8.93
C SER A 87 23.74 -5.87 7.97
N GLU A 88 24.55 -4.95 8.47
CA GLU A 88 25.73 -4.51 7.75
C GLU A 88 26.78 -5.61 7.93
N LEU A 89 26.82 -6.49 6.94
CA LEU A 89 28.09 -6.90 6.38
C LEU A 89 28.85 -5.63 5.95
N SER A 90 29.68 -5.13 6.85
CA SER A 90 31.06 -4.69 6.54
C SER A 90 31.82 -4.55 7.85
N VAL A 91 32.21 -5.70 8.41
CA VAL A 91 33.58 -5.81 8.91
C VAL A 91 34.47 -5.74 7.68
N GLU A 92 34.58 -4.56 7.06
CA GLU A 92 35.89 -4.18 6.55
C GLU A 92 36.68 -3.86 7.81
N GLU A 93 37.85 -4.47 7.89
CA GLU A 93 38.76 -4.47 9.03
C GLU A 93 38.84 -3.10 9.71
N PRO A 94 39.06 -3.07 11.04
CA PRO A 94 39.40 -1.82 11.71
C PRO A 94 40.60 -1.22 10.99
N ASN A 95 40.37 -0.13 10.26
CA ASN A 95 41.45 0.71 9.77
C ASN A 95 42.11 1.30 11.03
N GLU A 96 43.19 0.67 11.50
CA GLU A 96 43.95 1.01 12.73
C GLU A 96 44.59 2.42 12.70
N GLY A 97 44.24 3.28 11.74
CA GLY A 97 44.89 4.56 11.51
C GLY A 97 44.03 5.82 11.74
N LEU A 98 42.74 5.71 12.07
CA LEU A 98 41.89 6.90 12.26
C LEU A 98 41.73 7.21 13.76
N PRO A 99 42.17 8.40 14.23
CA PRO A 99 42.11 8.76 15.64
C PRO A 99 40.66 8.72 16.14
N HIS A 100 40.46 8.14 17.32
CA HIS A 100 39.21 7.87 18.02
C HIS A 100 38.34 9.12 18.39
N GLY A 101 38.38 10.20 17.61
CA GLY A 101 37.63 11.44 17.84
C GLY A 101 36.44 11.66 16.91
N GLY A 102 36.16 10.75 15.97
CA GLY A 102 34.97 10.82 15.12
C GLY A 102 33.73 10.45 15.92
N MET A 103 33.10 11.43 16.55
CA MET A 103 31.75 11.28 17.12
C MET A 103 30.85 10.62 16.06
N ALA A 104 30.38 9.41 16.36
CA ALA A 104 29.28 8.78 15.66
C ALA A 104 28.01 9.62 15.93
N PHE A 105 27.92 10.75 15.24
CA PHE A 105 26.81 11.69 15.36
C PHE A 105 25.60 11.08 14.66
N GLY A 106 24.63 10.64 15.45
CA GLY A 106 23.34 10.15 14.97
C GLY A 106 22.63 9.23 15.95
N HIS A 107 23.37 8.50 16.77
CA HIS A 107 22.83 7.78 17.92
C HIS A 107 23.60 8.24 19.14
N SER A 108 22.91 8.78 20.15
CA SER A 108 23.57 8.99 21.43
C SER A 108 24.20 7.65 21.86
N ARG A 109 25.39 7.66 22.45
CA ARG A 109 26.02 6.42 22.99
C ARG A 109 25.15 5.66 24.02
N TYR A 110 23.98 6.20 24.35
CA TYR A 110 23.01 5.68 25.30
C TYR A 110 21.71 5.21 24.65
N GLU A 111 21.55 5.28 23.33
CA GLU A 111 20.36 4.79 22.65
C GLU A 111 20.45 3.30 22.32
N VAL A 112 19.47 2.55 22.82
CA VAL A 112 19.27 1.14 22.47
C VAL A 112 18.97 1.03 20.96
N PRO A 113 19.62 0.13 20.19
CA PRO A 113 19.29 -0.09 18.78
C PRO A 113 17.82 -0.43 18.58
N TYR A 114 17.21 -0.04 17.46
CA TYR A 114 15.78 -0.26 17.22
C TYR A 114 15.34 -1.72 17.31
N SER A 115 16.19 -2.66 16.90
CA SER A 115 15.98 -4.11 17.07
C SER A 115 15.87 -4.55 18.52
N ASP A 116 16.43 -3.76 19.43
CA ASP A 116 16.59 -4.08 20.83
C ASP A 116 15.60 -3.25 21.69
N ARG A 117 14.80 -2.37 21.07
CA ARG A 117 13.75 -1.55 21.73
C ARG A 117 12.46 -2.32 22.00
N GLY A 118 12.40 -3.61 21.66
CA GLY A 118 11.30 -4.52 21.98
C GLY A 118 10.36 -4.82 20.81
N ILE A 119 9.25 -5.48 21.14
CA ILE A 119 8.26 -5.97 20.19
C ILE A 119 6.96 -5.17 20.34
N MET A 120 6.30 -4.90 19.21
CA MET A 120 4.99 -4.27 19.21
C MET A 120 3.93 -5.13 18.53
N ARG A 121 2.66 -4.81 18.82
CA ARG A 121 1.47 -5.44 18.24
C ARG A 121 0.62 -4.39 17.57
N GLN A 122 0.03 -4.74 16.43
CA GLN A 122 -0.90 -3.85 15.72
C GLN A 122 -1.93 -4.65 14.93
N ARG A 123 -3.05 -3.99 14.64
CA ARG A 123 -4.00 -4.40 13.61
C ARG A 123 -3.98 -3.38 12.50
N GLU A 124 -4.13 -3.85 11.28
CA GLU A 124 -4.18 -3.02 10.08
C GLU A 124 -5.28 -3.50 9.16
N VAL A 125 -5.97 -2.55 8.52
CA VAL A 125 -6.96 -2.85 7.49
C VAL A 125 -6.72 -1.92 6.31
N PHE A 126 -6.67 -2.47 5.10
CA PHE A 126 -6.50 -1.67 3.89
C PHE A 126 -7.13 -2.32 2.68
N VAL A 127 -7.39 -1.50 1.66
CA VAL A 127 -7.75 -1.99 0.33
C VAL A 127 -6.58 -1.76 -0.62
N ALA A 128 -6.22 -2.79 -1.38
CA ALA A 128 -5.21 -2.72 -2.43
C ALA A 128 -5.83 -2.94 -3.82
N MET A 129 -5.34 -2.20 -4.81
CA MET A 129 -5.78 -2.27 -6.22
C MET A 129 -4.58 -2.30 -7.18
N PRO A 130 -4.60 -3.11 -8.26
CA PRO A 130 -3.47 -3.21 -9.15
C PRO A 130 -3.43 -1.99 -10.06
N VAL A 131 -2.23 -1.47 -10.26
CA VAL A 131 -1.95 -0.45 -11.27
C VAL A 131 -0.69 -0.83 -12.01
N ILE A 132 -0.60 -0.40 -13.26
CA ILE A 132 0.62 -0.54 -14.06
C ILE A 132 1.22 0.84 -14.27
N ARG A 133 2.50 0.97 -13.93
CA ARG A 133 3.32 2.12 -14.32
C ARG A 133 3.93 1.83 -15.69
N TYR A 134 3.59 2.64 -16.68
CA TYR A 134 4.20 2.61 -18.01
C TYR A 134 5.24 3.72 -18.13
N GLY A 135 6.52 3.35 -18.26
CA GLY A 135 7.63 4.25 -18.53
C GLY A 135 7.71 4.65 -20.01
N LEU A 136 8.03 5.92 -20.24
CA LEU A 136 8.24 6.48 -21.57
C LEU A 136 9.74 6.53 -21.91
N GLY A 137 10.13 5.88 -23.00
CA GLY A 137 11.46 6.03 -23.58
C GLY A 137 11.62 7.38 -24.30
N ALA A 138 12.86 7.68 -24.70
CA ALA A 138 13.28 8.95 -25.35
C ALA A 138 12.55 9.33 -26.67
N LYS A 139 11.63 8.48 -27.15
CA LYS A 139 10.79 8.72 -28.34
C LYS A 139 9.29 8.44 -28.10
N GLY A 140 8.85 8.40 -26.84
CA GLY A 140 7.45 8.11 -26.50
C GLY A 140 7.02 6.65 -26.68
N LEU A 141 7.96 5.74 -26.99
CA LEU A 141 7.72 4.30 -26.93
C LEU A 141 7.65 3.84 -25.47
N VAL A 142 6.70 2.96 -25.16
CA VAL A 142 6.62 2.31 -23.84
C VAL A 142 7.81 1.37 -23.72
N THR A 143 8.74 1.65 -22.80
CA THR A 143 9.98 0.86 -22.66
C THR A 143 10.03 0.03 -21.40
N GLU A 144 9.28 0.39 -20.36
CA GLU A 144 9.29 -0.30 -19.07
C GLU A 144 7.87 -0.31 -18.47
N SER A 145 7.42 -1.47 -18.00
CA SER A 145 6.13 -1.60 -17.32
C SER A 145 6.36 -2.27 -15.96
N GLU A 146 5.83 -1.70 -14.89
CA GLU A 146 5.85 -2.31 -13.56
C GLU A 146 4.45 -2.42 -12.98
N LEU A 147 4.10 -3.60 -12.45
CA LEU A 147 2.90 -3.84 -11.68
C LEU A 147 3.14 -3.38 -10.23
N GLU A 148 2.28 -2.50 -9.74
CA GLU A 148 2.30 -1.97 -8.38
C GLU A 148 0.88 -1.98 -7.78
N TRP A 149 0.79 -1.78 -6.47
CA TRP A 149 -0.47 -1.75 -5.72
C TRP A 149 -0.70 -0.37 -5.14
N ILE A 150 -1.79 0.29 -5.53
CA ILE A 150 -2.24 1.48 -4.80
C ILE A 150 -2.97 1.05 -3.55
N ILE A 151 -2.89 1.89 -2.51
CA ILE A 151 -3.65 1.72 -1.28
C ILE A 151 -4.45 3.02 -1.06
N PRO A 152 -5.67 3.11 -1.60
CA PRO A 152 -6.49 4.32 -1.51
C PRO A 152 -6.76 4.76 -0.07
N TRP A 153 -6.91 3.79 0.83
CA TRP A 153 -6.98 4.02 2.26
C TRP A 153 -6.44 2.81 3.02
N ILE A 154 -5.88 3.12 4.19
CA ILE A 154 -5.27 2.17 5.10
C ILE A 154 -5.45 2.71 6.51
N VAL A 155 -5.83 1.84 7.43
CA VAL A 155 -6.08 2.21 8.82
C VAL A 155 -5.38 1.26 9.76
N VAL A 156 -4.95 1.78 10.90
CA VAL A 156 -4.24 1.03 11.94
C VAL A 156 -4.76 1.39 13.32
N ASN A 157 -4.59 0.49 14.29
CA ASN A 157 -5.01 0.75 15.68
C ASN A 157 -3.90 1.28 16.59
N LYS A 158 -2.70 1.55 16.06
CA LYS A 158 -1.55 2.07 16.82
C LYS A 158 -1.03 3.39 16.23
N PRO A 159 -0.85 4.44 17.07
CA PRO A 159 -0.34 5.74 16.61
C PRO A 159 1.04 5.69 15.93
N TRP A 160 2.00 4.95 16.49
CA TRP A 160 3.35 4.83 15.92
C TRP A 160 3.32 4.27 14.50
N SER A 161 2.45 3.28 14.21
CA SER A 161 2.33 2.70 12.88
C SER A 161 1.70 3.68 11.90
N CYS A 162 0.73 4.47 12.38
CA CYS A 162 0.10 5.53 11.60
C CYS A 162 1.15 6.57 11.19
N VAL A 163 1.98 7.01 12.13
CA VAL A 163 3.09 7.96 11.88
C VAL A 163 4.12 7.34 10.92
N CYS A 164 4.65 6.15 11.23
CA CYS A 164 5.63 5.46 10.37
C CYS A 164 5.12 5.27 8.93
N GLY A 165 3.86 4.84 8.78
CA GLY A 165 3.24 4.63 7.48
C GLY A 165 3.20 5.91 6.65
N ARG A 166 2.77 7.02 7.26
CA ARG A 166 2.67 8.32 6.58
C ARG A 166 4.04 8.92 6.28
N GLU A 167 4.91 8.94 7.28
CA GLU A 167 6.15 9.70 7.24
C GLU A 167 7.28 8.92 6.57
N MET A 168 7.34 7.60 6.72
CA MET A 168 8.41 6.80 6.14
C MET A 168 7.99 6.17 4.82
N LEU A 169 6.79 5.58 4.78
CA LEU A 169 6.34 4.75 3.66
C LEU A 169 5.52 5.51 2.61
N GLY A 170 5.06 6.74 2.91
CA GLY A 170 4.16 7.48 2.03
C GLY A 170 2.76 6.86 1.92
N LEU A 171 2.39 6.01 2.89
CA LEU A 171 1.07 5.40 2.98
C LEU A 171 0.14 6.34 3.76
N GLY A 172 -1.05 6.63 3.23
CA GLY A 172 -2.05 7.49 3.86
C GLY A 172 -2.72 6.87 5.10
N LYS A 173 -1.94 6.30 6.03
CA LYS A 173 -2.44 5.62 7.22
C LYS A 173 -3.24 6.55 8.10
N LEU A 174 -4.38 6.07 8.59
CA LEU A 174 -5.22 6.74 9.56
C LEU A 174 -5.33 5.90 10.83
N LEU A 175 -5.48 6.57 11.97
CA LEU A 175 -5.76 5.89 13.24
C LEU A 175 -7.23 5.48 13.26
N ALA A 176 -7.52 4.22 13.60
CA ALA A 176 -8.87 3.67 13.66
C ALA A 176 -9.04 2.70 14.84
N GLY A 177 -10.29 2.54 15.26
CA GLY A 177 -10.71 1.40 16.06
C GLY A 177 -10.90 0.21 15.12
N ILE A 178 -10.20 -0.90 15.40
CA ILE A 178 -10.25 -2.12 14.59
C ILE A 178 -10.56 -3.28 15.51
N ASP A 179 -11.76 -3.83 15.35
CA ASP A 179 -12.22 -5.03 16.05
C ASP A 179 -12.18 -6.19 15.06
N ILE A 180 -11.52 -7.27 15.46
CA ILE A 180 -11.37 -8.52 14.70
C ILE A 180 -11.65 -9.62 15.70
N ASP A 181 -12.73 -10.36 15.47
CA ASP A 181 -13.20 -11.42 16.34
C ASP A 181 -13.74 -12.59 15.49
N GLN A 182 -14.03 -13.68 16.18
CA GLN A 182 -14.81 -14.76 15.59
C GLN A 182 -16.27 -14.32 15.48
N GLY A 183 -16.90 -14.61 14.33
CA GLY A 183 -18.31 -14.32 14.13
C GLY A 183 -19.22 -15.31 14.86
N PHE A 184 -20.48 -15.36 14.40
CA PHE A 184 -21.51 -16.22 15.01
C PHE A 184 -21.21 -17.72 14.91
N PHE A 185 -20.53 -18.17 13.86
CA PHE A 185 -20.20 -19.58 13.64
C PHE A 185 -18.77 -19.89 14.09
N PRO A 186 -18.47 -21.15 14.46
CA PRO A 186 -17.10 -21.60 14.64
C PRO A 186 -16.22 -21.25 13.43
N ASP A 187 -15.04 -20.69 13.71
CA ASP A 187 -14.04 -20.27 12.72
C ASP A 187 -14.51 -19.20 11.70
N SER A 188 -15.72 -18.65 11.84
CA SER A 188 -16.13 -17.53 11.03
C SER A 188 -15.46 -16.23 11.48
N PHE A 189 -15.45 -15.23 10.61
CA PHE A 189 -14.80 -13.95 10.85
C PHE A 189 -15.83 -12.84 10.99
N GLU A 190 -15.61 -11.97 11.98
CA GLU A 190 -16.25 -10.66 12.07
C GLU A 190 -15.19 -9.57 12.23
N GLY A 191 -15.24 -8.58 11.35
CA GLY A 191 -14.33 -7.44 11.33
C GLY A 191 -15.10 -6.13 11.32
N GLN A 192 -14.73 -5.18 12.17
CA GLN A 192 -15.30 -3.85 12.19
C GLN A 192 -14.22 -2.78 12.22
N VAL A 193 -14.41 -1.74 11.40
CA VAL A 193 -13.56 -0.53 11.40
C VAL A 193 -14.39 0.67 11.81
N ARG A 194 -13.88 1.43 12.76
CA ARG A 194 -14.37 2.77 13.10
C ARG A 194 -13.25 3.77 12.92
N MET A 195 -13.48 4.89 12.26
CA MET A 195 -12.44 5.86 11.95
C MET A 195 -12.90 7.30 12.25
N PRO A 196 -11.97 8.24 12.48
CA PRO A 196 -12.30 9.64 12.60
C PRO A 196 -12.86 10.18 11.28
N GLY A 197 -13.97 10.92 11.34
CA GLY A 197 -14.63 11.51 10.18
C GLY A 197 -15.64 12.59 10.57
N TRP A 198 -16.19 13.25 9.56
CA TRP A 198 -17.31 14.19 9.71
C TRP A 198 -18.59 13.54 9.24
N LYS A 199 -19.69 13.74 9.98
CA LYS A 199 -20.99 13.17 9.66
C LYS A 199 -21.53 13.72 8.34
N ASP A 200 -21.30 15.00 8.11
CA ASP A 200 -21.65 15.75 6.91
C ASP A 200 -20.62 16.86 6.65
N GLU A 201 -20.80 17.63 5.59
CA GLU A 201 -19.89 18.71 5.18
C GLU A 201 -20.31 20.09 5.74
N ARG A 202 -21.17 20.13 6.77
CA ARG A 202 -21.61 21.41 7.35
C ARG A 202 -20.49 22.06 8.16
N GLN A 203 -20.42 23.37 8.06
CA GLN A 203 -19.45 24.16 8.81
C GLN A 203 -19.70 24.04 10.32
N GLY A 204 -18.62 23.85 11.08
CA GLY A 204 -18.67 23.74 12.55
C GLY A 204 -18.95 22.34 13.09
N GLU A 205 -19.21 21.36 12.22
CA GLU A 205 -19.35 19.96 12.62
C GLU A 205 -18.04 19.44 13.23
N MET A 206 -18.12 18.91 14.45
CA MET A 206 -16.97 18.30 15.11
C MET A 206 -16.68 16.93 14.51
N GLN A 207 -15.40 16.62 14.35
CA GLN A 207 -14.98 15.28 13.94
C GLN A 207 -15.38 14.27 15.03
N GLY A 208 -15.99 13.17 14.61
CA GLY A 208 -16.38 12.05 15.47
C GLY A 208 -15.73 10.75 15.01
N HIS A 209 -15.86 9.71 15.84
CA HIS A 209 -15.34 8.38 15.55
C HIS A 209 -16.49 7.46 15.12
N TYR A 210 -16.64 7.25 13.81
CA TYR A 210 -17.83 6.62 13.24
C TYR A 210 -17.53 5.25 12.64
N LYS A 211 -18.53 4.36 12.61
CA LYS A 211 -18.44 3.08 11.92
C LYS A 211 -18.21 3.33 10.42
N PHE A 212 -17.14 2.77 9.88
CA PHE A 212 -16.75 2.90 8.48
C PHE A 212 -17.05 1.64 7.69
N MET A 213 -16.82 0.47 8.27
CA MET A 213 -16.97 -0.80 7.56
C MET A 213 -17.28 -1.93 8.53
N LYS A 214 -18.07 -2.90 8.06
CA LYS A 214 -18.29 -4.19 8.70
C LYS A 214 -18.07 -5.32 7.69
N VAL A 215 -17.41 -6.38 8.12
CA VAL A 215 -17.28 -7.64 7.39
C VAL A 215 -17.76 -8.77 8.29
N SER A 216 -18.51 -9.70 7.72
CA SER A 216 -18.91 -10.93 8.39
C SER A 216 -18.87 -12.09 7.40
N THR A 217 -18.51 -13.27 7.88
CA THR A 217 -18.50 -14.50 7.08
C THR A 217 -19.36 -15.59 7.71
N GLY A 218 -19.75 -16.58 6.91
CA GLY A 218 -20.11 -17.91 7.39
C GLY A 218 -18.90 -18.70 7.91
N PRO A 219 -19.09 -19.99 8.27
CA PRO A 219 -17.99 -20.86 8.66
C PRO A 219 -16.98 -21.05 7.52
N ILE A 220 -15.79 -21.53 7.87
CA ILE A 220 -14.77 -21.88 6.89
C ILE A 220 -15.25 -23.07 6.04
N LEU A 221 -15.00 -23.00 4.74
CA LEU A 221 -15.25 -24.12 3.85
C LEU A 221 -14.29 -25.27 4.17
N PRO A 222 -14.79 -26.51 4.36
CA PRO A 222 -13.92 -27.65 4.57
C PRO A 222 -13.05 -27.96 3.35
N THR A 223 -13.52 -27.65 2.13
CA THR A 223 -12.74 -27.75 0.88
C THR A 223 -13.19 -26.70 -0.15
N PHE A 224 -12.36 -26.40 -1.16
CA PHE A 224 -12.74 -25.52 -2.29
C PHE A 224 -14.03 -25.99 -3.02
N ARG A 225 -14.29 -27.30 -3.04
CA ARG A 225 -15.38 -27.92 -3.81
C ARG A 225 -16.77 -27.78 -3.16
N THR A 226 -16.83 -27.26 -1.94
CA THR A 226 -18.08 -27.16 -1.16
C THR A 226 -18.69 -25.76 -1.17
N SER A 227 -18.18 -24.83 -2.00
CA SER A 227 -18.84 -23.53 -2.18
C SER A 227 -20.27 -23.73 -2.69
N HIS A 228 -21.22 -22.94 -2.17
CA HIS A 228 -22.60 -22.88 -2.62
C HIS A 228 -22.76 -22.18 -3.99
N SER A 229 -21.74 -21.49 -4.48
CA SER A 229 -21.74 -20.78 -5.76
C SER A 229 -20.40 -20.92 -6.49
N PRO A 230 -19.93 -22.14 -6.80
CA PRO A 230 -18.59 -22.37 -7.36
C PRO A 230 -18.36 -21.61 -8.67
N GLU A 231 -19.40 -21.37 -9.47
CA GLU A 231 -19.38 -20.55 -10.70
C GLU A 231 -19.11 -19.06 -10.47
N LYS A 232 -19.18 -18.57 -9.23
CA LYS A 232 -18.88 -17.18 -8.84
C LYS A 232 -17.58 -17.05 -8.05
N SER A 233 -16.96 -18.17 -7.67
CA SER A 233 -15.70 -18.24 -6.97
C SER A 233 -14.50 -17.82 -7.83
N ILE A 234 -13.35 -17.57 -7.20
CA ILE A 234 -12.09 -17.32 -7.91
C ILE A 234 -11.71 -18.47 -8.86
N GLU A 235 -12.09 -19.71 -8.60
CA GLU A 235 -11.80 -20.83 -9.52
C GLU A 235 -12.42 -20.56 -10.90
N THR A 236 -13.64 -20.02 -10.92
CA THR A 236 -14.31 -19.60 -12.16
C THR A 236 -13.76 -18.29 -12.71
N LEU A 237 -13.25 -17.39 -11.85
CA LEU A 237 -12.55 -16.18 -12.31
C LEU A 237 -11.23 -16.50 -13.02
N LEU A 238 -10.45 -17.46 -12.52
CA LEU A 238 -9.23 -17.96 -13.15
C LEU A 238 -9.54 -18.78 -14.42
N ALA A 239 -10.73 -19.36 -14.51
CA ALA A 239 -11.24 -20.01 -15.72
C ALA A 239 -11.76 -19.02 -16.78
N ASN A 240 -11.98 -17.75 -16.43
CA ASN A 240 -12.50 -16.73 -17.36
C ASN A 240 -11.40 -16.24 -18.33
N SER A 241 -11.66 -16.36 -19.64
CA SER A 241 -10.69 -16.16 -20.72
C SER A 241 -9.94 -14.82 -20.70
N PRO A 242 -10.58 -13.65 -20.44
CA PRO A 242 -9.87 -12.36 -20.38
C PRO A 242 -8.96 -12.20 -19.17
N VAL A 243 -9.33 -12.77 -18.02
CA VAL A 243 -8.50 -12.75 -16.80
C VAL A 243 -7.29 -13.67 -16.98
N ARG A 244 -7.52 -14.87 -17.52
CA ARG A 244 -6.46 -15.81 -17.91
C ARG A 244 -5.51 -15.21 -18.94
N TRP A 245 -6.03 -14.59 -20.00
CA TRP A 245 -5.22 -13.89 -21.00
C TRP A 245 -4.46 -12.70 -20.38
N GLY A 246 -5.09 -11.94 -19.48
CA GLY A 246 -4.44 -10.88 -18.72
C GLY A 246 -3.27 -11.40 -17.89
N MET A 247 -3.45 -12.52 -17.18
CA MET A 247 -2.38 -13.21 -16.44
C MET A 247 -1.28 -13.72 -17.39
N GLU A 248 -1.64 -14.34 -18.52
CA GLU A 248 -0.70 -14.84 -19.53
C GLU A 248 0.11 -13.71 -20.20
N ASN A 249 -0.43 -12.49 -20.34
CA ASN A 249 0.35 -11.32 -20.80
C ASN A 249 1.14 -10.63 -19.68
N MET A 250 0.70 -10.76 -18.43
CA MET A 250 1.43 -10.23 -17.27
C MET A 250 2.64 -11.11 -16.88
N THR A 251 2.64 -12.41 -17.19
CA THR A 251 3.81 -13.30 -16.97
C THR A 251 5.05 -12.87 -17.75
N GLY A 252 4.90 -12.07 -18.81
CA GLY A 252 6.00 -11.46 -19.56
C GLY A 252 6.69 -10.29 -18.82
N LEU A 253 6.11 -9.78 -17.73
CA LEU A 253 6.77 -8.81 -16.85
C LEU A 253 7.76 -9.58 -15.97
N SER A 254 9.05 -9.25 -16.06
CA SER A 254 10.19 -9.96 -15.43
C SER A 254 10.10 -10.20 -13.90
N ASN A 255 9.10 -9.64 -13.22
CA ASN A 255 8.85 -9.84 -11.81
C ASN A 255 7.60 -10.70 -11.51
N PHE A 256 6.77 -11.14 -12.48
CA PHE A 256 5.43 -11.68 -12.18
C PHE A 256 5.42 -13.08 -11.52
N ILE A 257 6.40 -13.95 -11.80
CA ILE A 257 6.42 -15.34 -11.27
C ILE A 257 6.56 -15.37 -9.74
N ASP A 258 7.19 -14.36 -9.13
CA ASP A 258 7.27 -14.18 -7.67
C ASP A 258 6.02 -13.52 -7.04
N TYR A 259 5.03 -13.11 -7.84
CA TYR A 259 3.85 -12.33 -7.42
C TYR A 259 2.53 -13.05 -7.77
N ALA A 260 2.62 -14.17 -8.48
CA ALA A 260 1.51 -14.89 -9.08
C ALA A 260 1.33 -16.31 -8.50
N SER A 261 1.41 -16.47 -7.17
CA SER A 261 0.68 -17.57 -6.52
C SER A 261 -0.82 -17.29 -6.62
N LEU A 262 -1.32 -17.46 -7.85
CA LEU A 262 -2.71 -17.63 -8.26
C LEU A 262 -3.67 -16.47 -8.00
N GLY A 263 -3.21 -15.21 -8.05
CA GLY A 263 -4.12 -14.04 -8.04
C GLY A 263 -4.91 -13.82 -6.75
N VAL A 264 -4.65 -14.61 -5.71
CA VAL A 264 -5.39 -14.57 -4.44
C VAL A 264 -4.50 -14.17 -3.26
N ILE A 265 -3.27 -14.66 -3.24
CA ILE A 265 -2.30 -14.41 -2.16
C ILE A 265 -1.04 -13.82 -2.80
N PRO A 266 -0.80 -12.51 -2.69
CA PRO A 266 0.41 -11.92 -3.23
C PRO A 266 1.62 -12.31 -2.37
N THR A 267 2.49 -13.17 -2.88
CA THR A 267 3.80 -13.50 -2.29
C THR A 267 4.72 -12.27 -2.17
N ALA A 268 4.50 -11.26 -3.00
CA ALA A 268 5.04 -9.93 -2.82
C ALA A 268 4.03 -8.86 -3.26
N MET A 269 4.01 -7.73 -2.56
CA MET A 269 3.23 -6.54 -2.91
C MET A 269 4.16 -5.35 -2.97
N ARG A 270 4.31 -4.74 -4.14
CA ARG A 270 4.98 -3.45 -4.28
C ARG A 270 3.94 -2.35 -4.21
N THR A 271 3.81 -1.74 -3.05
CA THR A 271 2.85 -0.65 -2.82
C THR A 271 3.42 0.66 -3.32
N ILE A 272 2.57 1.51 -3.92
CA ILE A 272 2.91 2.86 -4.35
C ILE A 272 2.01 3.86 -3.62
N GLY A 273 2.63 4.87 -3.00
CA GLY A 273 1.95 5.92 -2.25
C GLY A 273 2.47 7.31 -2.59
N LEU A 274 1.58 8.29 -2.53
CA LEU A 274 1.94 9.70 -2.63
C LEU A 274 2.28 10.22 -1.22
N LYS A 275 3.58 10.37 -0.94
CA LYS A 275 4.08 10.98 0.29
C LYS A 275 4.02 12.49 0.18
N GLN A 276 3.33 13.16 1.11
CA GLN A 276 3.26 14.63 1.16
C GLN A 276 3.40 15.17 2.58
N TYR A 277 4.01 16.34 2.70
CA TYR A 277 4.00 17.15 3.92
C TYR A 277 3.40 18.52 3.61
N ARG A 278 2.46 18.97 4.46
CA ARG A 278 1.79 20.27 4.31
C ARG A 278 2.70 21.42 4.67
N ASP A 279 2.50 22.55 4.01
CA ASP A 279 3.05 23.83 4.43
C ASP A 279 2.31 24.33 5.68
N ALA A 280 3.06 24.69 6.74
CA ALA A 280 2.47 25.19 7.97
C ALA A 280 1.84 26.59 7.80
N GLY A 281 2.39 27.43 6.92
CA GLY A 281 1.85 28.76 6.62
C GLY A 281 0.74 28.74 5.56
N ARG A 282 0.68 27.69 4.74
CA ARG A 282 -0.34 27.49 3.69
C ARG A 282 -0.83 26.03 3.68
N PRO A 283 -1.71 25.63 4.62
CA PRO A 283 -2.08 24.21 4.81
C PRO A 283 -2.69 23.51 3.59
N ASP A 284 -3.14 24.26 2.59
CA ASP A 284 -3.62 23.81 1.28
C ASP A 284 -2.48 23.38 0.33
N LYS A 285 -1.23 23.76 0.62
CA LYS A 285 -0.04 23.45 -0.18
C LYS A 285 0.84 22.38 0.48
N ALA A 286 1.65 21.72 -0.34
CA ALA A 286 2.68 20.79 0.11
C ALA A 286 4.08 21.44 0.04
N ILE A 287 4.91 21.21 1.07
CA ILE A 287 6.35 21.56 1.10
C ILE A 287 7.24 20.40 0.67
N TYR A 288 6.67 19.20 0.55
CA TYR A 288 7.31 18.01 0.00
C TYR A 288 6.26 17.13 -0.65
N GLN A 289 6.57 16.54 -1.81
CA GLN A 289 5.75 15.54 -2.47
C GLN A 289 6.59 14.56 -3.30
N ALA A 290 6.35 13.27 -3.11
CA ALA A 290 7.02 12.22 -3.87
C ALA A 290 6.16 10.96 -3.97
N LEU A 291 6.34 10.20 -5.05
CA LEU A 291 5.91 8.81 -5.12
C LEU A 291 6.94 7.93 -4.42
N VAL A 292 6.48 7.15 -3.44
CA VAL A 292 7.30 6.23 -2.66
C VAL A 292 6.77 4.82 -2.86
N SER A 293 7.70 3.90 -3.16
CA SER A 293 7.40 2.49 -3.32
C SER A 293 7.89 1.72 -2.10
N CYS A 294 7.08 0.78 -1.62
CA CYS A 294 7.44 -0.14 -0.54
C CYS A 294 7.08 -1.57 -0.91
N ARG A 295 8.07 -2.47 -0.91
CA ARG A 295 7.86 -3.90 -1.10
C ARG A 295 7.57 -4.59 0.23
N SER A 296 6.43 -5.27 0.28
CA SER A 296 6.06 -6.25 1.29
C SER A 296 6.27 -7.64 0.71
N LYS A 297 7.05 -8.51 1.34
CA LYS A 297 7.24 -9.90 0.96
C LYS A 297 6.55 -10.81 1.97
N TYR A 298 5.68 -11.69 1.49
CA TYR A 298 5.03 -12.72 2.28
C TYR A 298 5.84 -14.02 2.16
N SER A 299 6.11 -14.65 3.30
CA SER A 299 6.85 -15.92 3.40
C SER A 299 6.17 -16.82 4.43
N ASN A 300 6.54 -18.10 4.46
CA ASN A 300 5.99 -19.05 5.43
C ASN A 300 4.45 -19.06 5.47
N VAL A 301 3.82 -18.97 4.31
CA VAL A 301 2.36 -19.00 4.18
C VAL A 301 1.86 -20.37 4.62
N ARG A 302 0.95 -20.39 5.59
CA ARG A 302 0.40 -21.61 6.20
C ARG A 302 -1.06 -21.42 6.60
N ASP A 303 -1.71 -22.53 6.93
CA ASP A 303 -3.12 -22.55 7.39
C ASP A 303 -4.07 -21.84 6.42
N LEU A 304 -3.84 -22.01 5.11
CA LEU A 304 -4.71 -21.42 4.09
C LEU A 304 -6.09 -22.08 4.14
N GLN A 305 -7.09 -21.24 4.36
CA GLN A 305 -8.49 -21.57 4.49
C GLN A 305 -9.33 -20.60 3.66
N LEU A 306 -10.56 -21.01 3.31
CA LEU A 306 -11.46 -20.22 2.50
C LEU A 306 -12.78 -19.97 3.20
N TYR A 307 -13.39 -18.85 2.87
CA TYR A 307 -14.79 -18.59 3.14
C TYR A 307 -15.61 -18.89 1.89
N ASP A 308 -16.86 -19.30 2.09
CA ASP A 308 -17.84 -19.29 1.00
C ASP A 308 -18.15 -17.83 0.66
N GLU A 309 -17.87 -17.41 -0.57
CA GLU A 309 -18.13 -16.06 -1.04
C GLU A 309 -19.60 -15.64 -0.91
N GLY A 310 -20.55 -16.58 -0.98
CA GLY A 310 -21.98 -16.33 -0.79
C GLY A 310 -22.33 -15.96 0.65
N ASP A 311 -21.52 -16.39 1.61
CA ASP A 311 -21.69 -16.10 3.04
C ASP A 311 -20.88 -14.88 3.51
N VAL A 312 -20.02 -14.31 2.65
CA VAL A 312 -19.28 -13.11 3.00
C VAL A 312 -20.10 -11.86 2.71
N THR A 313 -20.36 -11.10 3.76
CA THR A 313 -20.93 -9.74 3.64
C THR A 313 -19.87 -8.72 3.97
N ILE A 314 -19.61 -7.80 3.05
CA ILE A 314 -18.83 -6.58 3.29
C ILE A 314 -19.77 -5.40 3.09
N GLU A 315 -19.84 -4.53 4.08
CA GLU A 315 -20.61 -3.29 4.00
C GLU A 315 -19.77 -2.11 4.43
N PHE A 316 -19.77 -1.07 3.58
CA PHE A 316 -19.13 0.21 3.84
C PHE A 316 -20.17 1.26 4.22
N ASN A 317 -19.81 2.17 5.13
CA ASN A 317 -20.60 3.32 5.48
C ASN A 317 -20.07 4.56 4.73
N ARG A 318 -20.84 5.06 3.76
CA ARG A 318 -20.49 6.25 2.95
C ARG A 318 -20.85 7.58 3.62
N MET A 319 -21.08 7.61 4.92
CA MET A 319 -21.43 8.84 5.64
C MET A 319 -20.32 9.91 5.54
N GLY A 320 -20.74 11.14 5.21
CA GLY A 320 -19.90 12.33 5.15
C GLY A 320 -18.54 12.10 4.49
N SER A 321 -17.46 12.31 5.26
CA SER A 321 -16.08 12.25 4.74
C SER A 321 -15.63 10.86 4.25
N PHE A 322 -16.39 9.80 4.53
CA PHE A 322 -16.04 8.42 4.11
C PHE A 322 -16.38 8.12 2.66
N SER A 323 -17.38 8.84 2.10
CA SER A 323 -17.82 8.68 0.71
C SER A 323 -16.66 8.68 -0.28
N ASN A 324 -15.77 9.68 -0.20
CA ASN A 324 -14.59 9.81 -1.07
C ASN A 324 -13.67 8.57 -1.04
N ALA A 325 -13.43 7.99 0.14
CA ALA A 325 -12.57 6.82 0.28
C ALA A 325 -13.17 5.57 -0.38
N ILE A 326 -14.50 5.42 -0.29
CA ILE A 326 -15.25 4.29 -0.86
C ILE A 326 -15.42 4.47 -2.37
N ASP A 327 -15.76 5.68 -2.81
CA ASP A 327 -16.02 5.99 -4.22
C ASP A 327 -14.77 5.91 -5.08
N THR A 328 -13.60 6.12 -4.48
CA THR A 328 -12.31 5.90 -5.13
C THR A 328 -12.15 4.46 -5.66
N ILE A 329 -12.78 3.49 -4.98
CA ILE A 329 -12.69 2.07 -5.33
C ILE A 329 -13.95 1.63 -6.08
N LEU A 330 -15.13 2.08 -5.65
CA LEU A 330 -16.41 1.56 -6.14
C LEU A 330 -17.15 2.51 -7.10
N GLY A 331 -16.62 3.71 -7.36
CA GLY A 331 -17.31 4.78 -8.09
C GLY A 331 -18.47 5.37 -7.30
N GLN A 332 -19.18 6.35 -7.86
CA GLN A 332 -20.41 6.85 -7.24
C GLN A 332 -21.53 5.78 -7.30
N PRO A 333 -22.37 5.64 -6.26
CA PRO A 333 -23.48 4.70 -6.28
C PRO A 333 -24.58 5.17 -7.25
N GLU A 334 -25.22 4.22 -7.91
CA GLU A 334 -26.45 4.45 -8.67
C GLU A 334 -27.67 4.51 -7.74
N ALA A 335 -28.80 5.03 -8.24
CA ALA A 335 -30.04 5.09 -7.49
C ALA A 335 -30.46 3.69 -7.00
N GLY A 336 -30.71 3.57 -5.69
CA GLY A 336 -31.12 2.30 -5.07
C GLY A 336 -29.98 1.36 -4.64
N GLN A 337 -28.72 1.70 -4.89
CA GLN A 337 -27.58 0.88 -4.43
C GLN A 337 -27.18 1.09 -2.96
N LEU A 338 -27.79 2.08 -2.28
CA LEU A 338 -27.52 2.36 -0.88
C LEU A 338 -28.57 1.69 0.02
N SER A 339 -28.11 1.11 1.13
CA SER A 339 -28.90 0.53 2.20
C SER A 339 -28.68 1.27 3.53
N HIS A 340 -29.49 1.01 4.54
CA HIS A 340 -29.15 1.44 5.90
C HIS A 340 -27.96 0.62 6.40
N PHE A 341 -26.94 1.31 6.89
CA PHE A 341 -25.76 0.66 7.44
C PHE A 341 -26.09 -0.05 8.77
N PRO A 342 -25.56 -1.26 9.05
CA PRO A 342 -25.92 -2.04 10.24
C PRO A 342 -25.79 -1.30 11.57
N GLY A 343 -26.93 -1.22 12.26
CA GLY A 343 -27.05 -0.56 13.56
C GLY A 343 -27.14 0.97 13.49
N MET A 344 -27.41 1.55 12.31
CA MET A 344 -27.87 2.93 12.19
C MET A 344 -29.42 2.99 12.27
N PRO A 345 -30.00 4.06 12.85
CA PRO A 345 -31.45 4.24 12.87
C PRO A 345 -32.04 4.35 11.45
N GLU A 346 -33.24 3.82 11.23
CA GLU A 346 -33.97 3.94 9.95
C GLU A 346 -34.31 5.40 9.60
N SER A 347 -34.34 6.30 10.59
CA SER A 347 -34.51 7.73 10.37
C SER A 347 -33.28 8.41 9.76
N GLU A 348 -32.11 7.77 9.79
CA GLU A 348 -30.90 8.32 9.16
C GLU A 348 -30.83 7.94 7.67
N PRO A 349 -30.20 8.76 6.81
CA PRO A 349 -30.05 8.43 5.40
C PRO A 349 -29.38 7.07 5.17
N ALA A 350 -29.80 6.36 4.13
CA ALA A 350 -29.13 5.15 3.68
C ALA A 350 -27.72 5.47 3.17
N THR A 351 -26.69 5.13 3.96
CA THR A 351 -25.27 5.34 3.63
C THR A 351 -24.51 4.03 3.42
N GLY A 352 -25.13 2.90 3.75
CA GLY A 352 -24.56 1.56 3.61
C GLY A 352 -24.39 1.20 2.14
N ARG A 353 -23.22 0.65 1.80
CA ARG A 353 -22.93 0.10 0.48
C ARG A 353 -22.35 -1.28 0.63
N LYS A 354 -23.13 -2.28 0.21
CA LYS A 354 -22.70 -3.67 0.20
C LYS A 354 -21.89 -3.97 -1.06
N VAL A 355 -20.90 -4.84 -0.94
CA VAL A 355 -20.14 -5.35 -2.09
C VAL A 355 -20.20 -6.86 -2.13
N SER A 356 -20.33 -7.41 -3.33
CA SER A 356 -20.31 -8.85 -3.56
C SER A 356 -18.87 -9.35 -3.59
N VAL A 357 -18.57 -10.29 -2.70
CA VAL A 357 -17.25 -10.93 -2.63
C VAL A 357 -17.13 -11.99 -3.72
N LYS A 358 -15.94 -12.13 -4.26
CA LYS A 358 -15.56 -13.13 -5.28
C LYS A 358 -14.60 -14.19 -4.73
N ALA A 359 -13.93 -13.85 -3.63
CA ALA A 359 -13.21 -14.81 -2.79
C ALA A 359 -13.01 -14.23 -1.40
N GLY A 360 -13.13 -15.10 -0.40
CA GLY A 360 -12.68 -14.84 0.96
C GLY A 360 -11.66 -15.90 1.36
N LEU A 361 -10.56 -15.48 1.96
CA LEU A 361 -9.51 -16.37 2.43
C LEU A 361 -8.94 -15.93 3.77
N ARG A 362 -8.40 -16.90 4.49
CA ARG A 362 -7.66 -16.73 5.73
C ARG A 362 -6.37 -17.53 5.66
N PHE A 363 -5.27 -16.97 6.15
CA PHE A 363 -3.99 -17.67 6.28
C PHE A 363 -3.09 -16.99 7.32
N HIS A 364 -2.01 -17.66 7.70
CA HIS A 364 -0.89 -17.04 8.43
C HIS A 364 0.31 -16.88 7.51
N ALA A 365 1.07 -15.80 7.68
CA ALA A 365 2.30 -15.57 6.95
C ALA A 365 3.26 -14.69 7.73
N ASP A 366 4.54 -14.82 7.41
CA ASP A 366 5.55 -13.84 7.77
C ASP A 366 5.57 -12.72 6.74
N ILE A 367 5.62 -11.46 7.17
CA ILE A 367 5.66 -10.30 6.28
C ILE A 367 6.96 -9.51 6.51
N ASN A 368 7.67 -9.20 5.42
CA ASN A 368 8.90 -8.41 5.44
C ASN A 368 8.72 -7.13 4.63
N TYR A 369 9.05 -5.98 5.20
CA TYR A 369 9.12 -4.71 4.48
C TYR A 369 10.59 -4.39 4.23
N ASP A 370 11.08 -4.72 3.03
CA ASP A 370 12.52 -4.87 2.78
C ASP A 370 13.09 -3.89 1.74
N LYS A 371 12.28 -3.38 0.83
CA LYS A 371 12.71 -2.44 -0.22
C LYS A 371 11.80 -1.23 -0.22
N MET A 372 12.37 -0.09 0.17
CA MET A 372 11.71 1.22 0.13
C MET A 372 12.53 2.15 -0.76
N SER A 373 11.87 2.84 -1.68
CA SER A 373 12.54 3.77 -2.58
C SER A 373 11.62 4.91 -2.99
N ILE A 374 12.23 6.06 -3.25
CA ILE A 374 11.56 7.17 -3.92
C ILE A 374 11.53 6.85 -5.41
N VAL A 375 10.32 6.71 -5.97
CA VAL A 375 10.10 6.49 -7.40
C VAL A 375 10.27 7.80 -8.15
N HIS A 376 9.69 8.89 -7.63
CA HIS A 376 9.73 10.20 -8.25
C HIS A 376 9.45 11.31 -7.24
N GLU A 377 10.34 12.29 -7.10
CA GLU A 377 10.05 13.53 -6.38
C GLU A 377 9.44 14.56 -7.34
N PHE A 378 8.27 15.08 -7.02
CA PHE A 378 7.65 16.12 -7.84
C PHE A 378 8.23 17.49 -7.50
N PRO A 379 8.47 18.35 -8.50
CA PRO A 379 8.87 19.71 -8.22
C PRO A 379 7.77 20.40 -7.41
N ILE A 380 8.19 21.16 -6.40
CA ILE A 380 7.34 22.11 -5.71
C ILE A 380 7.84 23.47 -6.18
N ASN A 381 6.93 24.30 -6.68
CA ASN A 381 7.26 25.67 -7.02
C ASN A 381 6.89 26.54 -5.82
N PRO A 382 7.82 26.82 -4.89
CA PRO A 382 7.59 27.85 -3.91
C PRO A 382 7.72 29.18 -4.67
N GLU A 383 6.63 29.92 -4.78
CA GLU A 383 6.68 31.38 -4.94
C GLU A 383 7.39 32.00 -3.70
N GLY A 384 8.67 31.65 -3.46
CA GLY A 384 9.34 31.84 -2.17
C GLY A 384 10.65 31.09 -1.89
N GLY A 385 11.29 30.38 -2.83
CA GLY A 385 12.75 30.22 -2.77
C GLY A 385 13.37 28.97 -2.13
N THR A 386 12.92 27.77 -2.50
CA THR A 386 13.85 26.63 -2.61
C THR A 386 13.76 26.03 -3.99
N ASN A 387 14.90 25.95 -4.69
CA ASN A 387 14.99 25.35 -6.02
C ASN A 387 14.34 23.96 -6.00
N SER A 388 13.47 23.69 -6.98
CA SER A 388 13.01 22.33 -7.27
C SER A 388 14.23 21.42 -7.33
N ARG A 389 14.27 20.41 -6.46
CA ARG A 389 15.30 19.36 -6.61
C ARG A 389 15.08 18.75 -7.99
N PRO A 390 16.14 18.60 -8.81
CA PRO A 390 16.02 17.84 -10.04
C PRO A 390 15.44 16.46 -9.69
N THR A 391 14.49 15.99 -10.50
CA THR A 391 13.84 14.69 -10.32
C THR A 391 14.88 13.61 -10.07
N THR A 392 14.97 13.13 -8.83
CA THR A 392 15.70 11.91 -8.49
C THR A 392 14.68 10.81 -8.30
N GLY A 393 14.74 9.79 -9.15
CA GLY A 393 13.87 8.65 -9.09
C GLY A 393 14.60 7.39 -9.52
N ASP A 394 14.18 6.24 -9.02
CA ASP A 394 14.67 4.91 -9.43
C ASP A 394 14.22 4.53 -10.86
N LEU A 395 13.82 5.51 -11.69
CA LEU A 395 13.68 5.36 -13.14
C LEU A 395 15.02 4.95 -13.80
N THR A 396 16.12 4.99 -13.07
CA THR A 396 17.40 4.41 -13.50
C THR A 396 17.62 3.03 -12.88
N ALA A 397 16.87 2.02 -13.30
CA ALA A 397 17.13 0.63 -12.93
C ALA A 397 17.58 -0.23 -14.14
N ARG A 398 18.90 -0.45 -14.18
CA ARG A 398 19.64 -1.63 -14.67
C ARG A 398 19.88 -1.86 -16.17
N TRP A 399 19.05 -1.41 -17.12
CA TRP A 399 19.27 -1.75 -18.54
C TRP A 399 19.86 -0.62 -19.41
N PHE A 400 19.80 0.63 -18.94
CA PHE A 400 20.56 1.73 -19.53
C PHE A 400 22.02 1.74 -19.02
N ARG A 401 22.74 0.62 -19.19
CA ARG A 401 24.12 0.77 -19.65
C ARG A 401 23.99 0.98 -21.15
N PRO A 402 24.28 2.18 -21.69
CA PRO A 402 24.42 2.28 -23.13
C PRO A 402 25.39 1.18 -23.57
N PHE A 403 25.16 0.61 -24.75
CA PHE A 403 26.07 -0.29 -25.49
C PHE A 403 27.43 0.40 -25.80
N LYS A 404 28.06 1.05 -24.82
CA LYS A 404 29.33 1.77 -24.90
C LYS A 404 30.54 0.82 -24.96
N GLY A 405 30.30 -0.44 -25.30
CA GLY A 405 31.32 -1.47 -25.57
C GLY A 405 31.18 -2.14 -26.94
N PHE A 406 30.11 -1.92 -27.71
CA PHE A 406 29.91 -2.62 -29.00
C PHE A 406 30.41 -1.83 -30.23
N PHE A 407 30.62 -0.52 -30.09
CA PHE A 407 31.16 0.35 -31.16
C PHE A 407 32.35 1.21 -30.71
N GLY A 408 33.11 0.75 -29.71
CA GLY A 408 34.42 1.33 -29.41
C GLY A 408 35.45 0.83 -30.41
N ARG A 409 35.99 1.72 -31.25
CA ARG A 409 37.14 1.43 -32.12
C ARG A 409 38.25 0.76 -31.30
N ARG A 410 38.73 -0.40 -31.75
CA ARG A 410 40.01 -0.96 -31.28
C ARG A 410 41.09 0.10 -31.49
N PRO A 411 41.96 0.38 -30.50
CA PRO A 411 43.24 1.00 -30.80
C PRO A 411 44.00 0.00 -31.69
N LEU A 412 44.43 0.46 -32.87
CA LEU A 412 45.53 -0.17 -33.59
C LEU A 412 46.83 0.05 -32.78
N PRO A 413 47.82 -0.85 -32.91
CA PRO A 413 48.99 -0.93 -32.04
C PRO A 413 49.81 0.36 -31.96
#